data_AF-A0A4V2Z6V4-F1
#
_entry.id   AF-A0A4V2Z6V4-F1
#
_cell.length_a   1.000
_cell.length_b   1.000
_cell.length_c   1.000
_cell.angle_alpha   90.00
_cell.angle_beta   90.00
_cell.angle_gamma   90.00
#
_symmetry.space_group_name_H-M   'P 1'
#
loop_
_entity.id
_entity.type
_entity.pdbx_description
1 polymer ?
#
loop_
_entity_poly.entity_id
_entity_poly.type
_entity_poly.pdbx_seq_one_letter_code
_entity_poly.pdbx_strand_id
1 'polypeptide(L)'
;MMAPIIKNNVEFRDLWANAPTIAAIAAHYGVAHVSTVSKAARRFGLPRRDPGKYDRSRCKSGLKGAPKRGADAARAARAAEVDAKRAMGLVERLIARGIASDAASGLALGLVKARRYIDLEDLGERYSVPLARLLPIWHEVRV
;
A
#
# COMPACT_ATOMS: atom_id res chain seq x y z
N MET A 1 32.67 20.32 10.92
CA MET A 1 31.91 19.07 11.20
C MET A 1 32.51 17.98 10.31
N MET A 2 33.17 16.97 10.90
CA MET A 2 33.82 15.90 10.13
C MET A 2 32.75 14.98 9.52
N ALA A 3 32.77 14.79 8.21
CA ALA A 3 31.85 13.86 7.55
C ALA A 3 32.19 12.42 7.98
N PRO A 4 31.22 11.60 8.41
CA PRO A 4 31.48 10.20 8.77
C PRO A 4 32.02 9.45 7.54
N ILE A 5 33.25 8.95 7.67
CA ILE A 5 33.93 8.19 6.61
C ILE A 5 33.47 6.74 6.72
N ILE A 6 32.67 6.28 5.75
CA ILE A 6 32.33 4.87 5.59
C ILE A 6 33.63 4.09 5.32
N LYS A 7 33.97 3.12 6.17
CA LYS A 7 35.14 2.27 6.01
C LYS A 7 34.83 1.09 5.07
N ASN A 8 35.83 0.64 4.31
CA ASN A 8 35.71 -0.58 3.49
C ASN A 8 35.93 -1.81 4.36
N ASN A 9 34.89 -2.26 5.07
CA ASN A 9 34.93 -3.48 5.87
C ASN A 9 33.99 -4.55 5.28
N VAL A 10 34.13 -5.79 5.75
CA VAL A 10 33.31 -6.93 5.32
C VAL A 10 31.81 -6.61 5.53
N GLU A 11 31.48 -6.03 6.67
CA GLU A 11 30.13 -5.57 7.02
C GLU A 11 29.53 -4.61 5.98
N PHE A 12 30.28 -3.65 5.46
CA PHE A 12 29.79 -2.76 4.41
C PHE A 12 29.48 -3.51 3.11
N ARG A 13 30.29 -4.50 2.76
CA ARG A 13 30.08 -5.33 1.56
C ARG A 13 28.86 -6.23 1.74
N ASP A 14 28.66 -6.79 2.93
CA ASP A 14 27.51 -7.63 3.27
C ASP A 14 26.21 -6.81 3.27
N LEU A 15 26.24 -5.60 3.84
CA LEU A 15 25.12 -4.66 3.77
C LEU A 15 24.87 -4.19 2.32
N TRP A 16 25.91 -3.98 1.52
CA TRP A 16 25.76 -3.63 0.11
C TRP A 16 25.16 -4.75 -0.74
N ALA A 17 25.40 -6.02 -0.39
CA ALA A 17 24.78 -7.16 -1.06
C ALA A 17 23.32 -7.36 -0.59
N ASN A 18 23.09 -7.35 0.72
CA ASN A 18 21.85 -7.85 1.33
C ASN A 18 20.85 -6.76 1.71
N ALA A 19 21.27 -5.51 1.95
CA ALA A 19 20.36 -4.50 2.45
C ALA A 19 19.29 -4.12 1.42
N PRO A 20 18.03 -3.92 1.82
CA PRO A 20 16.92 -3.67 0.89
C PRO A 20 17.05 -2.34 0.15
N THR A 21 17.64 -1.31 0.78
CA THR A 21 17.82 0.02 0.18
C THR A 21 19.13 0.67 0.60
N ILE A 22 19.65 1.59 -0.22
CA ILE A 22 20.85 2.39 0.12
C ILE A 22 20.57 3.33 1.31
N ALA A 23 19.30 3.74 1.51
CA ALA A 23 18.88 4.53 2.66
C ALA A 23 19.01 3.76 3.98
N ALA A 24 18.72 2.46 4.00
CA ALA A 24 18.94 1.62 5.18
C ALA A 24 20.44 1.53 5.53
N ILE A 25 21.31 1.42 4.52
CA ILE A 25 22.77 1.45 4.71
C ILE A 25 23.19 2.83 5.26
N ALA A 26 22.65 3.92 4.72
CA ALA A 26 22.95 5.27 5.21
C ALA A 26 22.53 5.46 6.68
N ALA A 27 21.36 4.95 7.07
CA ALA A 27 20.87 4.96 8.44
C ALA A 27 21.79 4.15 9.38
N HIS A 28 22.26 2.98 8.95
CA HIS A 28 23.18 2.14 9.72
C HIS A 28 24.50 2.86 10.05
N TYR A 29 25.05 3.60 9.09
CA TYR A 29 26.31 4.34 9.27
C TYR A 29 26.12 5.78 9.77
N GLY A 30 24.89 6.19 10.12
CA GLY A 30 24.59 7.55 10.60
C GLY A 30 24.85 8.65 9.56
N VAL A 31 24.76 8.33 8.27
CA VAL A 31 25.09 9.26 7.18
C VAL A 31 23.82 9.92 6.65
N ALA A 32 23.78 11.26 6.69
CA ALA A 32 22.60 12.03 6.25
C ALA A 32 22.29 11.91 4.75
N HIS A 33 23.29 11.63 3.92
CA HIS A 33 23.15 11.59 2.47
C HIS A 33 23.44 10.20 1.90
N VAL A 34 22.44 9.62 1.24
CA VAL A 34 22.51 8.35 0.51
C VAL A 34 23.59 8.37 -0.58
N SER A 35 23.87 9.54 -1.16
CA SER A 35 24.92 9.74 -2.16
C SER A 35 26.32 9.44 -1.62
N THR A 36 26.56 9.62 -0.32
CA THR A 36 27.83 9.28 0.33
C THR A 36 28.07 7.77 0.33
N VAL A 37 27.03 6.97 0.54
CA VAL A 37 27.10 5.50 0.49
C VAL A 37 27.40 5.02 -0.94
N SER A 38 26.74 5.59 -1.95
CA SER A 38 27.01 5.27 -3.36
C SER A 38 28.42 5.68 -3.79
N LYS A 39 28.93 6.83 -3.32
CA LYS A 39 30.31 7.26 -3.56
C LYS A 39 31.32 6.32 -2.88
N ALA A 40 31.04 5.85 -1.66
CA ALA A 40 31.87 4.88 -0.96
C ALA A 40 31.90 3.54 -1.70
N ALA A 41 30.74 3.00 -2.10
CA ALA A 41 30.65 1.76 -2.88
C ALA A 41 31.43 1.84 -4.19
N ARG A 42 31.33 2.98 -4.92
CA ARG A 42 32.12 3.21 -6.14
C ARG A 42 33.63 3.26 -5.85
N ARG A 43 34.04 3.92 -4.75
CA ARG A 43 35.44 3.99 -4.33
C ARG A 43 36.01 2.61 -3.98
N PHE A 44 35.17 1.70 -3.49
CA PHE A 44 35.56 0.33 -3.12
C PHE A 44 35.40 -0.70 -4.25
N GLY A 45 35.05 -0.25 -5.46
CA GLY A 45 34.91 -1.13 -6.62
C GLY A 45 33.68 -2.05 -6.57
N LEU A 46 32.68 -1.72 -5.74
CA LEU A 46 31.45 -2.51 -5.66
C LEU A 46 30.56 -2.26 -6.88
N PRO A 47 29.84 -3.29 -7.36
CA PRO A 47 28.95 -3.15 -8.50
C PRO A 47 27.86 -2.11 -8.20
N ARG A 48 27.54 -1.30 -9.21
CA ARG A 48 26.53 -0.26 -9.10
C ARG A 48 25.17 -0.93 -8.88
N ARG A 49 24.54 -0.64 -7.73
CA ARG A 49 23.14 -1.03 -7.51
C ARG A 49 22.28 -0.22 -8.46
N ASP A 50 21.56 -0.90 -9.33
CA ASP A 50 20.63 -0.27 -10.25
C ASP A 50 19.54 0.44 -9.44
N PRO A 51 19.44 1.78 -9.50
CA PRO A 51 18.42 2.51 -8.74
C PRO A 51 17.01 2.05 -9.14
N GLY A 52 16.83 1.49 -10.35
CA GLY A 52 15.54 1.01 -10.83
C GLY A 52 15.14 -0.41 -10.40
N LYS A 53 16.05 -1.23 -9.83
CA LYS A 53 15.69 -2.61 -9.41
C LYS A 53 15.19 -2.70 -7.97
N TYR A 54 15.62 -1.79 -7.10
CA TYR A 54 15.22 -1.78 -5.68
C TYR A 54 14.45 -0.52 -5.26
N ASP A 55 14.25 0.45 -6.16
CA ASP A 55 13.31 1.55 -5.98
C ASP A 55 12.06 1.37 -6.85
N ARG A 56 11.27 0.34 -6.56
CA ARG A 56 9.88 0.24 -7.06
C ARG A 56 8.85 0.82 -6.10
N SER A 57 9.29 1.51 -5.04
CA SER A 57 8.35 2.08 -4.07
C SER A 57 8.47 3.59 -3.89
N ARG A 58 9.45 4.29 -4.49
CA ARG A 58 9.55 5.73 -4.24
C ARG A 58 10.39 6.55 -5.23
N CYS A 59 10.22 6.44 -6.55
CA CYS A 59 10.55 7.52 -7.51
C CYS A 59 10.10 7.24 -8.97
N LYS A 60 8.77 7.24 -9.24
CA LYS A 60 8.21 7.57 -10.57
C LYS A 60 7.02 8.52 -10.41
N SER A 61 7.27 9.68 -9.81
CA SER A 61 6.47 10.87 -10.03
C SER A 61 7.33 11.85 -10.82
N GLY A 62 7.33 11.71 -12.13
CA GLY A 62 8.03 12.60 -13.05
C GLY A 62 7.76 12.25 -14.51
N LEU A 63 6.84 13.01 -15.13
CA LEU A 63 6.59 13.16 -16.56
C LEU A 63 5.88 12.03 -17.34
N LYS A 64 4.58 11.87 -17.07
CA LYS A 64 3.49 12.04 -18.07
C LYS A 64 2.15 12.17 -17.31
N GLY A 65 1.65 13.40 -17.21
CA GLY A 65 0.34 13.72 -16.66
C GLY A 65 0.34 13.95 -15.15
N ALA A 66 0.48 15.21 -14.71
CA ALA A 66 -0.05 15.59 -13.41
C ALA A 66 -1.58 15.46 -13.49
N PRO A 67 -2.24 14.56 -12.72
CA PRO A 67 -3.69 14.57 -12.67
C PRO A 67 -4.12 15.77 -11.84
N LYS A 68 -5.01 16.57 -12.39
CA LYS A 68 -5.70 17.67 -11.72
C LYS A 68 -6.33 17.12 -10.42
N ARG A 69 -5.69 17.36 -9.27
CA ARG A 69 -6.15 16.92 -7.93
C ARG A 69 -7.59 17.32 -7.60
N GLY A 70 -8.19 18.28 -8.31
CA GLY A 70 -9.61 18.62 -8.17
C GLY A 70 -10.59 17.75 -8.98
N ALA A 71 -10.17 17.17 -10.11
CA ALA A 71 -11.05 16.41 -11.00
C ALA A 71 -11.20 14.94 -10.56
N ASP A 72 -10.11 14.32 -10.10
CA ASP A 72 -10.14 12.95 -9.55
C ASP A 72 -10.80 12.89 -8.18
N ALA A 73 -10.65 13.92 -7.34
CA ALA A 73 -11.36 13.99 -6.05
C ALA A 73 -12.88 14.13 -6.26
N ALA A 74 -13.33 14.96 -7.21
CA ALA A 74 -14.75 15.09 -7.53
C ALA A 74 -15.32 13.81 -8.15
N ARG A 75 -14.55 13.10 -9.00
CA ARG A 75 -14.97 11.82 -9.58
C ARG A 75 -14.97 10.69 -8.54
N ALA A 76 -14.01 10.67 -7.63
CA ALA A 76 -13.97 9.75 -6.48
C ALA A 76 -15.11 10.05 -5.48
N ALA A 77 -15.46 11.32 -5.25
CA ALA A 77 -16.58 11.70 -4.42
C ALA A 77 -17.93 11.25 -5.04
N ARG A 78 -18.10 11.43 -6.35
CA ARG A 78 -19.29 10.91 -7.06
C ARG A 78 -19.35 9.39 -7.05
N ALA A 79 -18.21 8.70 -7.22
CA ALA A 79 -18.15 7.25 -7.10
C ALA A 79 -18.50 6.80 -5.67
N ALA A 80 -17.99 7.49 -4.65
CA ALA A 80 -18.31 7.22 -3.25
C ALA A 80 -19.79 7.46 -2.94
N GLU A 81 -20.43 8.45 -3.56
CA GLU A 81 -21.87 8.70 -3.40
C GLU A 81 -22.72 7.59 -4.06
N VAL A 82 -22.32 7.12 -5.24
CA VAL A 82 -22.96 5.97 -5.91
C VAL A 82 -22.77 4.69 -5.07
N ASP A 83 -21.57 4.47 -4.54
CA ASP A 83 -21.27 3.33 -3.67
C ASP A 83 -22.05 3.42 -2.35
N ALA A 84 -22.22 4.62 -1.78
CA ALA A 84 -23.02 4.83 -0.58
C ALA A 84 -24.50 4.52 -0.82
N LYS A 85 -25.07 4.95 -1.96
CA LYS A 85 -26.45 4.62 -2.33
C LYS A 85 -26.66 3.11 -2.51
N ARG A 86 -25.69 2.43 -3.14
CA ARG A 86 -25.70 0.96 -3.26
C ARG A 86 -25.57 0.27 -1.90
N ALA A 87 -24.73 0.79 -1.02
CA ALA A 87 -24.55 0.25 0.32
C ALA A 87 -25.83 0.39 1.17
N MET A 88 -26.52 1.54 1.12
CA MET A 88 -27.79 1.71 1.87
C MET A 88 -28.83 0.64 1.51
N GLY A 89 -29.00 0.32 0.22
CA GLY A 89 -29.92 -0.74 -0.21
C GLY A 89 -29.48 -2.16 0.20
N LEU A 90 -28.20 -2.35 0.54
CA LEU A 90 -27.69 -3.61 1.09
C LEU A 90 -27.85 -3.69 2.60
N VAL A 91 -27.79 -2.58 3.33
CA VAL A 91 -27.97 -2.55 4.79
C VAL A 91 -29.28 -3.20 5.20
N GLU A 92 -30.39 -2.83 4.55
CA GLU A 92 -31.71 -3.42 4.83
C GLU A 92 -31.74 -4.94 4.59
N ARG A 93 -31.06 -5.42 3.55
CA ARG A 93 -30.98 -6.85 3.24
C ARG A 93 -30.09 -7.61 4.22
N LEU A 94 -29.01 -6.99 4.69
CA LEU A 94 -28.12 -7.57 5.71
C LEU A 94 -28.85 -7.68 7.05
N ILE A 95 -29.63 -6.67 7.42
CA ILE A 95 -30.47 -6.69 8.63
C ILE A 95 -31.55 -7.77 8.51
N ALA A 96 -32.22 -7.88 7.35
CA ALA A 96 -33.20 -8.94 7.10
C ALA A 96 -32.61 -10.36 7.16
N ARG A 97 -31.30 -10.51 6.84
CA ARG A 97 -30.53 -11.76 6.97
C ARG A 97 -29.97 -11.99 8.39
N GLY A 98 -30.32 -11.13 9.35
CA GLY A 98 -29.96 -11.28 10.77
C GLY A 98 -28.59 -10.72 11.14
N ILE A 99 -27.99 -9.87 10.31
CA ILE A 99 -26.76 -9.13 10.68
C ILE A 99 -27.17 -7.92 11.52
N ALA A 100 -26.43 -7.71 12.61
CA ALA A 100 -26.67 -6.60 13.52
C ALA A 100 -26.54 -5.25 12.80
N SER A 101 -27.46 -4.31 13.09
CA SER A 101 -27.60 -3.05 12.35
C SER A 101 -26.36 -2.16 12.45
N ASP A 102 -25.62 -2.26 13.55
CA ASP A 102 -24.34 -1.57 13.80
C ASP A 102 -23.22 -2.09 12.89
N ALA A 103 -23.20 -3.40 12.61
CA ALA A 103 -22.25 -4.02 11.68
C ALA A 103 -22.68 -3.89 10.21
N ALA A 104 -23.99 -3.85 9.95
CA ALA A 104 -24.57 -3.89 8.60
C ALA A 104 -24.12 -2.73 7.69
N SER A 105 -24.01 -1.52 8.24
CA SER A 105 -23.56 -0.33 7.49
C SER A 105 -22.11 -0.43 7.03
N GLY A 106 -21.23 -0.89 7.92
CA GLY A 106 -19.82 -1.09 7.63
C GLY A 106 -19.58 -2.25 6.66
N LEU A 107 -20.32 -3.35 6.85
CA LEU A 107 -20.30 -4.51 5.95
C LEU A 107 -20.81 -4.18 4.56
N ALA A 108 -21.92 -3.43 4.44
CA ALA A 108 -22.47 -3.05 3.14
C ALA A 108 -21.47 -2.21 2.32
N LEU A 109 -20.85 -1.20 2.94
CA LEU A 109 -19.81 -0.39 2.30
C LEU A 109 -18.57 -1.22 1.96
N GLY A 110 -18.19 -2.15 2.83
CA GLY A 110 -17.10 -3.09 2.60
C GLY A 110 -17.37 -3.99 1.39
N LEU A 111 -18.55 -4.59 1.31
CA LEU A 111 -18.96 -5.49 0.22
C LEU A 111 -18.99 -4.79 -1.13
N VAL A 112 -19.48 -3.53 -1.19
CA VAL A 112 -19.48 -2.74 -2.42
C VAL A 112 -18.05 -2.40 -2.88
N LYS A 113 -17.13 -2.20 -1.93
CA LYS A 113 -15.72 -1.88 -2.23
C LYS A 113 -14.84 -3.11 -2.47
N ALA A 114 -15.22 -4.26 -1.94
CA ALA A 114 -14.47 -5.51 -2.06
C ALA A 114 -14.39 -5.94 -3.53
N ARG A 115 -13.19 -5.89 -4.11
CA ARG A 115 -12.95 -6.28 -5.51
C ARG A 115 -12.36 -7.68 -5.62
N ARG A 116 -11.74 -8.15 -4.54
CA ARG A 116 -11.02 -9.42 -4.45
C ARG A 116 -11.53 -10.22 -3.27
N TYR A 117 -11.30 -11.53 -3.34
CA TYR A 117 -11.64 -12.46 -2.26
C TYR A 117 -10.95 -12.10 -0.92
N ILE A 118 -9.70 -11.63 -0.98
CA ILE A 118 -8.96 -11.20 0.22
C ILE A 118 -9.66 -10.05 0.96
N ASP A 119 -10.35 -9.17 0.24
CA ASP A 119 -11.09 -8.06 0.85
C ASP A 119 -12.31 -8.59 1.65
N LEU A 120 -12.85 -9.76 1.28
CA LEU A 120 -13.94 -10.43 2.00
C LEU A 120 -13.45 -11.16 3.24
N GLU A 121 -12.25 -11.74 3.20
CA GLU A 121 -11.60 -12.33 4.38
C GLU A 121 -11.38 -11.26 5.45
N ASP A 122 -10.76 -10.14 5.07
CA ASP A 122 -10.55 -9.00 5.98
C ASP A 122 -11.88 -8.45 6.56
N LEU A 123 -12.94 -8.40 5.74
CA LEU A 123 -14.27 -7.98 6.19
C LEU A 123 -14.92 -8.98 7.15
N GLY A 124 -14.80 -10.27 6.86
CA GLY A 124 -15.33 -11.34 7.70
C GLY A 124 -14.65 -11.35 9.06
N GLU A 125 -13.33 -11.20 9.11
CA GLU A 125 -12.58 -11.09 10.36
C GLU A 125 -12.97 -9.83 11.14
N ARG A 126 -13.01 -8.67 10.47
CA ARG A 126 -13.29 -7.37 11.11
C ARG A 126 -14.67 -7.30 11.76
N TYR A 127 -15.67 -7.93 11.15
CA TYR A 127 -17.05 -7.92 11.65
C TYR A 127 -17.47 -9.25 12.28
N SER A 128 -16.54 -10.20 12.45
CA SER A 128 -16.81 -11.54 12.98
C SER A 128 -17.95 -12.27 12.24
N VAL A 129 -18.04 -12.07 10.92
CA VAL A 129 -19.04 -12.72 10.06
C VAL A 129 -18.36 -13.79 9.21
N PRO A 130 -18.86 -15.04 9.20
CA PRO A 130 -18.25 -16.09 8.41
C PRO A 130 -18.38 -15.80 6.91
N LEU A 131 -17.31 -16.09 6.17
CA LEU A 131 -17.21 -15.84 4.72
C LEU A 131 -18.32 -16.52 3.91
N ALA A 132 -18.76 -17.70 4.35
CA ALA A 132 -19.88 -18.43 3.75
C ALA A 132 -21.18 -17.61 3.71
N ARG A 133 -21.36 -16.66 4.64
CA ARG A 133 -22.50 -15.71 4.65
C ARG A 133 -22.27 -14.48 3.77
N LEU A 134 -21.02 -14.08 3.54
CA LEU A 134 -20.67 -12.90 2.75
C LEU A 134 -20.58 -13.17 1.25
N LEU A 135 -20.12 -14.37 0.85
CA LEU A 135 -19.94 -14.75 -0.56
C LEU A 135 -21.20 -14.62 -1.43
N PRO A 136 -22.38 -15.14 -1.01
CA PRO A 136 -23.59 -15.05 -1.82
C PRO A 136 -23.97 -13.59 -2.09
N ILE A 137 -23.86 -12.76 -1.05
CA ILE A 137 -24.18 -11.33 -1.10
C ILE A 137 -23.20 -10.58 -1.99
N TRP A 138 -21.91 -10.93 -1.91
CA TRP A 138 -20.89 -10.32 -2.77
C TRP A 138 -21.09 -10.65 -4.24
N HIS A 139 -21.50 -11.88 -4.58
CA HIS A 139 -21.86 -12.25 -5.95
C HIS A 139 -23.10 -11.49 -6.43
N GLU A 140 -24.16 -11.39 -5.62
CA GLU A 140 -25.38 -10.63 -5.94
C GLU A 140 -25.09 -9.15 -6.24
N VAL A 141 -24.10 -8.54 -5.58
CA VAL A 141 -23.74 -7.12 -5.75
C VAL A 141 -22.89 -6.84 -7.00
N ARG A 142 -22.24 -7.88 -7.54
CA ARG A 142 -21.32 -7.75 -8.69
C ARG A 142 -21.95 -8.10 -10.04
N VAL A 143 -23.12 -8.74 -10.06
CA VAL A 143 -23.93 -8.98 -11.26
C VAL A 143 -24.67 -7.70 -11.65
#